data_AF-A0A3B9IIB1-F1
#
_entry.id   AF-A0A3B9IIB1-F1
#
_cell.length_a   1.000
_cell.length_b   1.000
_cell.length_c   1.000
_cell.angle_alpha   90.00
_cell.angle_beta   90.00
_cell.angle_gamma   90.00
#
_symmetry.space_group_name_H-M   'P 1'
#
loop_
_entity.id
_entity.type
_entity.pdbx_description
1 polymer ?
#
loop_
_entity_poly.entity_id
_entity_poly.type
_entity_poly.pdbx_seq_one_letter_code
_entity_poly.pdbx_strand_id
1 'polypeptide(L)'
;MASEGVLIWMFAGLVGLMLTGLPLAFVLGGLAILFTVLLWDPAALTITVLQIFDTMRSDSLMSIPLYVMMASVLQRSGIIESLYKAMELWFNRLPGGLAIGTVIICTIMAAMTGIVGAAVAAMGILALPSMLKRGYDQRLALGTICAGGTLGILIPP
;
A
#
# COMPACT_ATOMS: atom_id res chain seq x y z
N MET A 1 -36.19 2.62 6.55
CA MET A 1 -35.59 2.62 5.20
C MET A 1 -35.42 1.17 4.77
N ALA A 2 -35.69 0.83 3.50
CA ALA A 2 -35.31 -0.47 2.97
C ALA A 2 -33.79 -0.65 3.14
N SER A 3 -33.34 -1.85 3.51
CA SER A 3 -31.92 -2.18 3.73
C SER A 3 -31.02 -1.77 2.55
N GLU A 4 -31.55 -1.85 1.34
CA GLU A 4 -30.89 -1.44 0.10
C GLU A 4 -30.59 0.07 0.05
N GLY A 5 -31.50 0.91 0.53
CA GLY A 5 -31.32 2.36 0.54
C GLY A 5 -30.18 2.80 1.46
N VAL A 6 -30.05 2.17 2.62
CA VAL A 6 -28.96 2.44 3.57
C VAL A 6 -27.60 2.12 2.94
N LEU A 7 -27.49 0.98 2.28
CA LEU A 7 -26.24 0.57 1.61
C LEU A 7 -25.83 1.55 0.51
N ILE A 8 -26.78 2.02 -0.28
CA ILE A 8 -26.53 3.03 -1.32
C ILE A 8 -26.03 4.33 -0.70
N TRP A 9 -26.65 4.79 0.39
CA TRP A 9 -26.20 6.01 1.09
C TRP A 9 -24.82 5.86 1.73
N MET A 10 -24.52 4.71 2.33
CA MET A 10 -23.19 4.42 2.90
C MET A 10 -22.12 4.39 1.81
N PHE A 11 -22.40 3.73 0.69
CA PHE A 11 -21.46 3.63 -0.43
C PHE A 11 -21.26 4.99 -1.13
N ALA A 12 -22.34 5.74 -1.38
CA ALA A 12 -22.25 7.07 -1.95
C ALA A 12 -21.50 8.04 -1.03
N GLY A 13 -21.74 7.96 0.29
CA GLY A 13 -21.00 8.72 1.30
C GLY A 13 -19.51 8.39 1.32
N LEU A 14 -19.17 7.11 1.21
CA LEU A 14 -17.78 6.65 1.11
C LEU A 14 -17.10 7.21 -0.13
N VAL A 15 -17.69 7.05 -1.31
CA VAL A 15 -17.13 7.56 -2.57
C VAL A 15 -17.00 9.09 -2.52
N GLY A 16 -18.04 9.79 -2.05
CA GLY A 16 -18.03 11.25 -1.93
C GLY A 16 -16.93 11.77 -1.01
N LEU A 17 -16.73 11.15 0.16
CA LEU A 17 -15.68 11.53 1.11
C LEU A 17 -14.28 11.09 0.68
N MET A 18 -14.15 10.01 -0.10
CA MET A 18 -12.85 9.64 -0.68
C MET A 18 -12.38 10.67 -1.71
N LEU A 19 -13.30 11.28 -2.47
CA LEU A 19 -12.96 12.31 -3.46
C LEU A 19 -12.40 13.59 -2.83
N THR A 20 -12.64 13.86 -1.55
CA THR A 20 -12.06 15.02 -0.86
C THR A 20 -10.59 14.80 -0.47
N GLY A 21 -10.03 13.62 -0.71
CA GLY A 21 -8.63 13.28 -0.40
C GLY A 21 -8.36 13.04 1.09
N LEU A 22 -9.40 12.85 1.90
CA LEU A 22 -9.24 12.51 3.32
C LEU A 22 -8.63 11.10 3.47
N PRO A 23 -7.79 10.86 4.48
CA PRO A 23 -7.27 9.52 4.73
C PRO A 23 -8.42 8.52 4.97
N LEU A 24 -8.34 7.36 4.32
CA LEU A 24 -9.39 6.33 4.31
C LEU A 24 -9.84 5.92 5.73
N ALA A 25 -8.92 5.88 6.71
CA ALA A 25 -9.24 5.58 8.10
C ALA A 25 -10.29 6.54 8.71
N PHE A 26 -10.16 7.84 8.44
CA PHE A 26 -11.11 8.84 8.95
C PHE A 26 -12.44 8.81 8.19
N VAL A 27 -12.39 8.52 6.88
CA VAL A 27 -13.61 8.40 6.06
C VAL A 27 -14.44 7.20 6.52
N LEU A 28 -13.82 6.03 6.66
CA LEU A 28 -14.50 4.81 7.09
C LEU A 28 -14.97 4.91 8.54
N GLY A 29 -14.12 5.35 9.46
CA GLY A 29 -14.48 5.51 10.87
C GLY A 29 -15.57 6.55 11.08
N GLY A 30 -15.48 7.69 10.39
CA GLY A 30 -16.47 8.75 10.45
C GLY A 30 -17.84 8.31 9.90
N LEU A 31 -17.86 7.63 8.76
CA LEU A 31 -19.10 7.05 8.21
C LEU A 31 -19.67 5.97 9.12
N ALA A 32 -18.84 5.09 9.67
CA ALA A 32 -19.30 4.06 10.60
C ALA A 32 -19.98 4.68 11.82
N ILE A 33 -19.37 5.68 12.46
CA ILE A 33 -19.95 6.39 13.60
C ILE A 33 -21.24 7.12 13.21
N LEU A 34 -21.23 7.84 12.09
CA LEU A 34 -22.38 8.62 11.61
C LEU A 34 -23.60 7.73 11.35
N PHE A 35 -23.43 6.62 10.62
CA PHE A 35 -24.52 5.69 10.33
C PHE A 35 -24.96 4.90 11.57
N THR A 36 -24.06 4.53 12.48
CA THR A 36 -24.44 3.88 13.74
C THR A 36 -25.34 4.78 14.58
N VAL A 37 -25.01 6.07 14.71
CA VAL A 37 -25.83 7.04 15.47
C VAL A 37 -27.17 7.30 14.79
N LEU A 38 -27.19 7.43 13.46
CA LEU A 38 -28.40 7.73 12.69
C LEU A 38 -29.40 6.56 12.63
N LEU A 39 -28.93 5.31 12.64
CA LEU A 39 -29.80 4.14 12.46
C LEU A 39 -30.09 3.36 13.75
N TRP A 40 -29.13 3.29 14.67
CA TRP A 40 -29.15 2.36 15.81
C TRP A 40 -29.13 3.03 17.18
N ASP A 41 -29.32 4.36 17.24
CA ASP A 41 -29.31 5.18 18.46
C ASP A 41 -27.90 5.39 19.06
N PRO A 42 -27.61 6.54 19.74
CA PRO A 42 -26.32 6.78 20.38
C PRO A 42 -25.87 5.68 21.36
N ALA A 43 -26.78 4.91 21.95
CA ALA A 43 -26.41 3.77 22.80
C ALA A 43 -25.63 2.66 22.05
N ALA A 44 -25.82 2.52 20.73
CA ALA A 44 -25.11 1.52 19.91
C ALA A 44 -23.62 1.84 19.68
N LEU A 45 -23.16 3.04 20.02
CA LEU A 45 -21.73 3.40 20.00
C LEU A 45 -20.91 2.48 20.90
N THR A 46 -21.47 1.98 22.01
CA THR A 46 -20.79 1.04 22.90
C THR A 46 -20.37 -0.23 22.17
N ILE A 47 -21.19 -0.74 21.25
CA ILE A 47 -20.87 -1.93 20.44
C ILE A 47 -19.70 -1.62 19.50
N THR A 48 -19.71 -0.44 18.88
CA THR A 48 -18.61 0.01 18.00
C THR A 48 -17.29 0.08 18.77
N VAL A 49 -17.31 0.62 20.00
CA VAL A 49 -16.11 0.69 20.87
C VAL A 49 -15.62 -0.72 21.24
N LEU A 50 -16.50 -1.62 21.64
CA LEU A 50 -16.13 -3.01 21.95
C LEU A 50 -15.49 -3.70 20.75
N GLN A 51 -16.05 -3.52 19.56
CA GLN A 51 -15.52 -4.11 18.33
C GLN A 51 -14.14 -3.54 17.94
N ILE A 52 -13.89 -2.25 18.19
CA ILE A 52 -12.56 -1.64 18.04
C ILE A 52 -11.57 -2.29 19.01
N PHE A 53 -11.93 -2.44 20.28
CA PHE A 53 -11.09 -3.12 21.28
C PHE A 53 -10.76 -4.56 20.92
N ASP A 54 -11.74 -5.31 20.43
CA ASP A 54 -11.55 -6.70 20.03
C ASP A 54 -10.63 -6.80 18.80
N THR A 55 -10.80 -5.90 17.84
CA THR A 55 -9.92 -5.81 16.66
C THR A 55 -8.48 -5.46 17.07
N MET A 56 -8.29 -4.52 18.00
CA MET A 56 -6.97 -4.16 18.52
C MET A 56 -6.23 -5.34 19.18
N ARG A 57 -6.97 -6.31 19.70
CA ARG A 57 -6.41 -7.52 20.33
C ARG A 57 -6.12 -8.64 19.33
N SER A 58 -6.52 -8.51 18.06
CA SER A 58 -6.30 -9.56 17.08
C SER A 58 -4.81 -9.82 16.81
N ASP A 59 -4.44 -11.09 16.71
CA ASP A 59 -3.06 -11.51 16.41
C ASP A 59 -2.58 -10.99 15.05
N SER A 60 -3.52 -10.74 14.11
CA SER A 60 -3.22 -10.16 12.80
C SER A 60 -2.64 -8.74 12.89
N LEU A 61 -3.04 -7.93 13.88
CA LEU A 61 -2.46 -6.60 14.07
C LEU A 61 -1.02 -6.68 14.59
N MET A 62 -0.65 -7.76 15.29
CA MET A 62 0.72 -7.99 15.76
C MET A 62 1.69 -8.24 14.59
N SER A 63 1.21 -8.75 13.47
CA SER A 63 2.02 -8.93 12.26
C SER A 63 2.47 -7.60 11.66
N ILE A 64 1.69 -6.52 11.79
CA ILE A 64 1.98 -5.21 11.17
C ILE A 64 3.32 -4.63 11.68
N PRO A 65 3.58 -4.48 13.00
CA PRO A 65 4.88 -4.04 13.50
C PRO A 65 6.04 -4.95 13.08
N LEU A 66 5.83 -6.27 13.05
CA LEU A 66 6.86 -7.22 12.64
C LEU A 66 7.23 -7.05 11.16
N TYR A 67 6.25 -6.79 10.29
CA TYR A 67 6.51 -6.46 8.88
C TYR A 67 7.25 -5.14 8.72
N VAL A 68 6.88 -4.10 9.47
CA VAL A 68 7.61 -2.82 9.47
C VAL A 68 9.05 -3.02 9.96
N MET A 69 9.26 -3.82 11.00
CA MET A 69 10.58 -4.15 11.50
C MET A 69 11.41 -4.89 10.43
N MET A 70 10.85 -5.94 9.81
CA MET A 70 11.50 -6.67 8.73
C MET A 70 11.87 -5.74 7.56
N ALA A 71 10.94 -4.89 7.13
CA ALA A 71 11.19 -3.88 6.10
C ALA A 71 12.35 -2.95 6.46
N SER A 72 12.41 -2.48 7.71
CA SER A 72 13.48 -1.60 8.18
C SER A 72 14.85 -2.29 8.21
N VAL A 73 14.89 -3.57 8.62
CA VAL A 73 16.11 -4.38 8.64
C VAL A 73 16.60 -4.60 7.20
N LEU A 74 15.69 -4.97 6.31
CA LEU A 74 16.01 -5.22 4.90
C LEU A 74 16.53 -3.95 4.20
N GLN A 75 15.92 -2.80 4.46
CA GLN A 75 16.39 -1.50 3.95
C GLN A 75 17.78 -1.13 4.47
N ARG A 76 18.09 -1.41 5.75
CA ARG A 76 19.39 -1.08 6.35
C ARG A 76 20.50 -2.10 6.05
N SER A 77 20.14 -3.30 5.58
CA SER A 77 21.09 -4.39 5.33
C SER A 77 21.87 -4.29 4.02
N GLY A 78 21.50 -3.38 3.10
CA GLY A 78 22.10 -3.31 1.76
C GLY A 78 21.68 -4.43 0.80
N ILE A 79 20.77 -5.33 1.23
CA ILE A 79 20.24 -6.42 0.38
C ILE A 79 19.53 -5.86 -0.86
N ILE A 80 18.85 -4.70 -0.72
CA ILE A 80 18.12 -4.06 -1.81
C ILE A 80 19.04 -3.69 -2.98
N GLU A 81 20.21 -3.11 -2.68
CA GLU A 81 21.20 -2.70 -3.68
C GLU A 81 21.81 -3.92 -4.38
N SER A 82 22.07 -4.97 -3.60
CA SER A 82 22.59 -6.24 -4.08
C SER A 82 21.60 -6.93 -5.04
N LEU A 83 20.32 -6.95 -4.66
CA LEU A 83 19.23 -7.50 -5.47
C LEU A 83 19.02 -6.68 -6.75
N TYR A 84 19.07 -5.35 -6.65
CA TYR A 84 18.98 -4.46 -7.81
C TYR A 84 20.09 -4.75 -8.82
N LYS A 85 21.34 -4.88 -8.36
CA LYS A 85 22.48 -5.19 -9.20
C LYS A 85 22.38 -6.59 -9.84
N ALA A 86 21.89 -7.58 -9.10
CA ALA A 86 21.68 -8.94 -9.62
C ALA A 86 20.63 -8.97 -10.74
N MET A 87 19.51 -8.27 -10.56
CA MET A 87 18.46 -8.18 -11.56
C MET A 87 18.91 -7.38 -12.78
N GLU A 88 19.67 -6.30 -12.59
CA GLU A 88 20.29 -5.56 -13.68
C GLU A 88 21.21 -6.45 -14.54
N LEU A 89 21.99 -7.34 -13.92
CA LEU A 89 22.81 -8.34 -14.61
C LEU A 89 21.97 -9.37 -15.38
N TRP A 90 20.90 -9.89 -14.77
CA TRP A 90 20.03 -10.88 -15.41
C TRP A 90 19.25 -10.33 -16.60
N PHE A 91 18.75 -9.10 -16.49
CA PHE A 91 17.94 -8.47 -17.54
C PHE A 91 18.75 -7.61 -18.52
N ASN A 92 20.07 -7.51 -18.39
CA ASN A 92 20.92 -6.70 -19.27
C ASN A 92 20.83 -7.08 -20.77
N ARG A 93 20.46 -8.33 -21.08
CA ARG A 93 20.40 -8.85 -22.45
C ARG A 93 19.10 -8.52 -23.18
N LEU A 94 18.08 -8.03 -22.47
CA LEU A 94 16.76 -7.75 -23.05
C LEU A 94 16.63 -6.27 -23.42
N PRO A 95 16.08 -5.92 -24.60
CA PRO A 95 15.73 -4.53 -24.90
C PRO A 95 14.67 -4.06 -23.90
N GLY A 96 14.96 -3.01 -23.13
CA GLY A 96 14.10 -2.56 -22.03
C GLY A 96 14.24 -3.35 -20.72
N GLY A 97 15.22 -4.25 -20.62
CA GLY A 97 15.37 -5.16 -19.48
C GLY A 97 15.56 -4.47 -18.13
N LEU A 98 16.10 -3.25 -18.11
CA LEU A 98 16.22 -2.46 -16.88
C LEU A 98 14.86 -2.06 -16.32
N ALA A 99 13.89 -1.71 -17.17
CA ALA A 99 12.53 -1.37 -16.74
C ALA A 99 11.81 -2.62 -16.20
N ILE A 100 11.93 -3.75 -16.89
CA ILE A 100 11.34 -5.03 -16.46
C ILE A 100 11.95 -5.48 -15.13
N GLY A 101 13.28 -5.43 -15.00
CA GLY A 101 13.98 -5.72 -13.76
C GLY A 101 13.52 -4.81 -12.62
N THR A 102 13.36 -3.51 -12.89
CA THR A 102 12.87 -2.53 -11.89
C THR A 102 11.47 -2.90 -11.39
N VAL A 103 10.55 -3.27 -12.27
CA VAL A 103 9.20 -3.74 -11.88
C VAL A 103 9.31 -4.95 -10.96
N ILE A 104 10.07 -5.99 -11.36
CA ILE A 104 10.21 -7.23 -10.59
C ILE A 104 10.81 -6.96 -9.21
N ILE A 105 11.89 -6.17 -9.11
CA ILE A 105 12.52 -5.84 -7.84
C ILE A 105 11.55 -5.03 -6.97
N CYS A 106 10.87 -4.04 -7.54
CA CYS A 106 9.88 -3.23 -6.82
C CYS A 106 8.75 -4.11 -6.30
N THR A 107 8.29 -5.10 -7.07
CA THR A 107 7.24 -6.04 -6.65
C THR A 107 7.72 -6.96 -5.54
N ILE A 108 8.91 -7.56 -5.65
CA ILE A 108 9.49 -8.41 -4.60
C ILE A 108 9.66 -7.62 -3.30
N MET A 109 10.20 -6.40 -3.41
CA MET A 109 10.40 -5.53 -2.27
C MET A 109 9.07 -5.09 -1.64
N ALA A 110 8.10 -4.68 -2.45
CA ALA A 110 6.79 -4.26 -1.95
C ALA A 110 6.01 -5.43 -1.33
N ALA A 111 6.16 -6.65 -1.85
CA ALA A 111 5.57 -7.87 -1.27
C ALA A 111 6.15 -8.14 0.12
N MET A 112 7.47 -8.01 0.29
CA MET A 112 8.10 -8.18 1.60
C MET A 112 7.71 -7.06 2.57
N THR A 113 7.65 -5.80 2.13
CA THR A 113 7.37 -4.68 3.05
C THR A 113 5.89 -4.47 3.34
N GLY A 114 4.98 -5.00 2.52
CA GLY A 114 3.53 -4.86 2.65
C GLY A 114 3.01 -3.41 2.52
N ILE A 115 3.88 -2.44 2.22
CA ILE A 115 3.59 -1.00 2.21
C ILE A 115 4.09 -0.39 0.90
N VAL A 116 3.15 0.01 0.04
CA VAL A 116 3.44 0.60 -1.28
C VAL A 116 4.27 1.88 -1.17
N GLY A 117 3.85 2.80 -0.30
CA GLY A 117 4.47 4.13 -0.21
C GLY A 117 5.96 4.07 0.15
N ALA A 118 6.32 3.23 1.13
CA ALA A 118 7.70 3.07 1.57
C ALA A 118 8.59 2.40 0.50
N ALA A 119 8.07 1.36 -0.16
CA ALA A 119 8.81 0.66 -1.21
C ALA A 119 9.05 1.55 -2.44
N VAL A 120 8.02 2.26 -2.90
CA VAL A 120 8.09 3.19 -4.04
C VAL A 120 9.05 4.35 -3.75
N ALA A 121 9.02 4.92 -2.54
CA ALA A 121 9.92 6.01 -2.16
C ALA A 121 11.39 5.56 -2.14
N ALA A 122 11.68 4.40 -1.53
CA ALA A 122 13.04 3.84 -1.48
C ALA A 122 13.56 3.52 -2.89
N MET A 123 12.74 2.88 -3.72
CA MET A 123 13.10 2.56 -5.11
C MET A 123 13.18 3.81 -5.99
N GLY A 124 12.39 4.84 -5.72
CA GLY A 124 12.52 6.13 -6.39
C GLY A 124 13.89 6.75 -6.18
N ILE A 125 14.46 6.64 -4.97
CA ILE A 125 15.80 7.17 -4.68
C ILE A 125 16.90 6.30 -5.31
N LEU A 126 16.73 4.97 -5.33
CA LEU A 126 17.75 4.02 -5.80
C LEU A 126 17.71 3.79 -7.32
N ALA A 127 16.53 3.51 -7.88
CA ALA A 127 16.37 3.07 -9.27
C ALA A 127 16.23 4.23 -10.26
N LEU A 128 15.49 5.30 -9.91
CA LEU A 128 15.25 6.44 -10.82
C LEU A 128 16.55 7.07 -11.37
N PRO A 129 17.57 7.42 -10.54
CA PRO A 129 18.80 8.00 -11.08
C PRO A 129 19.57 7.03 -11.98
N SER A 130 19.51 5.73 -11.73
CA SER A 130 20.14 4.70 -12.58
C SER A 130 19.45 4.60 -13.95
N MET A 131 18.12 4.59 -13.96
CA MET A 131 17.33 4.54 -15.21
C MET A 131 17.57 5.77 -16.08
N LEU A 132 17.57 6.97 -15.49
CA LEU A 132 17.80 8.22 -16.21
C LEU A 132 19.22 8.30 -16.81
N LYS A 133 20.25 7.85 -16.09
CA LYS A 133 21.63 7.76 -16.63
C LYS A 133 21.76 6.84 -17.85
N ARG A 134 20.87 5.86 -17.96
CA ARG A 134 20.82 4.90 -19.09
C ARG A 134 19.89 5.37 -20.22
N GLY A 135 19.39 6.61 -20.17
CA GLY A 135 18.59 7.21 -21.23
C GLY A 135 17.12 6.78 -21.25
N TYR A 136 16.59 6.21 -20.16
CA TYR A 136 15.16 5.93 -20.08
C TYR A 136 14.35 7.23 -19.96
N ASP A 137 13.18 7.24 -20.60
CA ASP A 137 12.21 8.32 -20.43
C ASP A 137 11.75 8.40 -18.96
N GLN A 138 11.67 9.62 -18.43
CA GLN A 138 11.32 9.85 -17.03
C GLN A 138 9.92 9.35 -16.68
N ARG A 139 8.95 9.46 -17.59
CA ARG A 139 7.57 8.98 -17.36
C ARG A 139 7.53 7.47 -17.34
N LEU A 140 8.31 6.82 -18.20
CA LEU A 140 8.45 5.36 -18.19
C LEU A 140 9.09 4.88 -16.89
N ALA A 141 10.18 5.50 -16.46
CA ALA A 141 10.87 5.14 -15.21
C ALA A 141 9.94 5.28 -13.99
N LEU A 142 9.29 6.44 -13.84
CA LEU A 142 8.33 6.67 -12.75
C LEU A 142 7.14 5.70 -12.82
N GLY A 143 6.58 5.48 -14.01
CA GLY A 143 5.48 4.54 -14.21
C GLY A 143 5.85 3.11 -13.80
N THR A 144 7.05 2.65 -14.17
CA THR A 144 7.52 1.30 -13.83
C THR A 144 7.77 1.11 -12.33
N ILE A 145 8.31 2.13 -11.65
CA ILE A 145 8.53 2.09 -10.19
C ILE A 145 7.19 2.09 -9.45
N CYS A 146 6.28 3.00 -9.82
CA CYS A 146 4.96 3.09 -9.22
C CYS A 146 4.12 1.83 -9.44
N ALA A 147 4.11 1.28 -10.67
CA ALA A 147 3.41 0.05 -11.00
C ALA A 147 4.01 -1.18 -10.30
N GLY A 148 5.34 -1.30 -10.27
CA GLY A 148 6.01 -2.40 -9.58
C GLY A 148 5.74 -2.40 -8.08
N GLY A 149 5.70 -1.21 -7.46
CA GLY A 149 5.40 -1.06 -6.04
C GLY A 149 3.95 -1.38 -5.65
N THR A 150 2.97 -1.13 -6.52
CA THR A 150 1.56 -1.48 -6.24
C THR A 150 1.27 -2.98 -6.39
N LEU A 151 1.98 -3.66 -7.29
CA LEU A 151 1.86 -5.11 -7.47
C LEU A 151 2.24 -5.91 -6.22
N GLY A 152 3.10 -5.37 -5.35
CA GLY A 152 3.50 -6.05 -4.12
C GLY A 152 2.36 -6.34 -3.15
N ILE A 153 1.27 -5.54 -3.15
CA ILE A 153 0.09 -5.82 -2.30
C ILE A 153 -0.60 -7.13 -2.72
N LEU A 154 -0.51 -7.51 -4.00
CA LEU A 154 -1.19 -8.69 -4.54
C LEU A 154 -0.50 -10.01 -4.14
N ILE A 155 0.77 -9.94 -3.74
CA ILE A 155 1.52 -11.10 -3.27
C ILE A 155 1.36 -11.12 -1.74
N PRO A 156 0.63 -12.09 -1.19
CA PRO A 156 0.53 -12.22 0.25
C PRO A 156 1.95 -12.43 0.84
N PRO A 157 2.32 -11.74 1.93
CA PRO A 157 3.54 -12.06 2.66
C PRO A 157 3.48 -13.44 3.31
#